data_AF-A0A662KCL1-F1
#
_entry.id   AF-A0A662KCL1-F1
#
_cell.length_a   1.000
_cell.length_b   1.000
_cell.length_c   1.000
_cell.angle_alpha   90.00
_cell.angle_beta   90.00
_cell.angle_gamma   90.00
#
_symmetry.space_group_name_H-M   'P 1'
#
loop_
_entity.id
_entity.type
_entity.pdbx_description
1 polymer ?
#
loop_
_entity_poly.entity_id
_entity_poly.type
_entity_poly.pdbx_seq_one_letter_code
_entity_poly.pdbx_strand_id
1 'polypeptide(L)'
;VYGIYLEARKAKLEKNIVIGNLVRGIHVAHSRSVKISENDIINNKLGLYLQDSKRCFISKNNFINNQEHAEFDYIVAISVAGIYQTFTNLWLRNYWSNNSYPKIIFGEVMWCFFGTIAFTPWIQFDWMPSLKPIKWWENE
;
A
#
# COMPACT_ATOMS: atom_id res chain seq x y z
N VAL A 1 15.27 9.25 -1.03
CA VAL A 1 14.53 9.62 -2.25
C VAL A 1 13.43 8.59 -2.48
N TYR A 2 12.24 9.05 -2.84
CA TYR A 2 11.10 8.21 -3.23
C TYR A 2 11.15 7.96 -4.74
N GLY A 3 10.63 6.83 -5.22
CA GLY A 3 10.49 6.60 -6.67
C GLY A 3 9.32 7.38 -7.24
N ILE A 4 8.12 7.09 -6.73
CA ILE A 4 6.87 7.74 -7.11
C ILE A 4 6.17 8.28 -5.86
N TYR A 5 5.79 9.56 -5.88
CA TYR A 5 4.88 10.16 -4.90
C TYR A 5 3.55 10.46 -5.58
N LEU A 6 2.45 10.07 -4.93
CA LEU A 6 1.10 10.29 -5.42
C LEU A 6 0.19 10.81 -4.31
N GLU A 7 -0.48 11.93 -4.60
CA GLU A 7 -1.56 12.48 -3.81
C GLU A 7 -2.74 12.77 -4.74
N ALA A 8 -3.74 11.89 -4.74
CA ALA A 8 -4.82 11.94 -5.73
C ALA A 8 -6.11 11.25 -5.28
N ARG A 9 -7.19 11.50 -6.03
CA ARG A 9 -8.46 10.78 -5.93
C ARG A 9 -8.77 10.08 -7.24
N LYS A 10 -9.16 8.80 -7.19
CA LYS A 10 -9.54 7.99 -8.36
C LYS A 10 -8.46 7.89 -9.46
N ALA A 11 -7.19 8.02 -9.09
CA ALA A 11 -6.07 7.86 -10.02
C ALA A 11 -5.75 6.38 -10.27
N LYS A 12 -5.01 6.13 -11.36
CA LYS A 12 -4.48 4.82 -11.72
C LYS A 12 -2.96 4.92 -11.84
N LEU A 13 -2.26 4.02 -11.15
CA LEU A 13 -0.82 3.81 -11.29
C LEU A 13 -0.63 2.37 -11.76
N GLU A 14 -0.41 2.21 -13.07
CA GLU A 14 -0.41 0.91 -13.73
C GLU A 14 0.84 0.75 -14.59
N LYS A 15 1.41 -0.46 -14.63
CA LYS A 15 2.46 -0.83 -15.59
C LYS A 15 3.76 -0.02 -15.46
N ASN A 16 4.16 0.26 -14.21
CA ASN A 16 5.41 0.96 -13.91
C ASN A 16 6.47 0.01 -13.38
N ILE A 17 7.72 0.37 -13.63
CA ILE A 17 8.91 -0.28 -13.07
C ILE A 17 9.54 0.68 -12.06
N VAL A 18 9.56 0.29 -10.77
CA VAL A 18 10.01 1.12 -9.65
C VAL A 18 11.12 0.40 -8.89
N ILE A 19 12.38 0.81 -9.10
CA ILE A 19 13.56 0.05 -8.66
C ILE A 19 14.52 0.89 -7.82
N GLY A 20 15.05 0.30 -6.74
CA GLY A 20 16.29 0.79 -6.11
C GLY A 20 16.14 2.05 -5.26
N ASN A 21 14.93 2.37 -4.77
CA ASN A 21 14.70 3.60 -4.03
C ASN A 21 15.09 3.46 -2.54
N LEU A 22 15.87 4.43 -2.06
CA LEU A 22 16.47 4.43 -0.72
C LEU A 22 15.47 4.63 0.43
N VAL A 23 14.26 5.14 0.16
CA VAL A 23 13.25 5.39 1.19
C VAL A 23 11.97 4.62 0.89
N ARG A 24 11.28 4.93 -0.21
CA ARG A 24 10.08 4.19 -0.67
C ARG A 24 10.09 4.06 -2.18
N GLY A 25 9.63 2.93 -2.69
CA GLY A 25 9.34 2.76 -4.11
C GLY A 25 8.17 3.66 -4.51
N ILE A 26 6.99 3.34 -3.98
CA ILE A 26 5.76 4.10 -4.20
C ILE A 26 5.25 4.64 -2.85
N HIS A 27 5.02 5.94 -2.78
CA HIS A 27 4.40 6.62 -1.64
C HIS A 27 3.07 7.22 -2.10
N VAL A 28 1.96 6.72 -1.55
CA VAL A 28 0.63 7.29 -1.76
C VAL A 28 0.18 7.97 -0.48
N ALA A 29 -0.02 9.29 -0.53
CA ALA A 29 -0.37 10.11 0.63
C ALA A 29 -1.76 10.72 0.47
N HIS A 30 -2.53 10.76 1.57
CA HIS A 30 -3.82 11.46 1.69
C HIS A 30 -4.80 11.19 0.53
N SER A 31 -4.75 9.99 -0.03
CA SER A 31 -5.41 9.65 -1.28
C SER A 31 -6.66 8.79 -1.06
N ARG A 32 -7.53 8.76 -2.08
CA ARG A 32 -8.75 7.95 -2.02
C ARG A 32 -9.07 7.26 -3.33
N SER A 33 -9.41 5.98 -3.27
CA SER A 33 -9.85 5.21 -4.44
C SER A 33 -8.81 5.14 -5.56
N VAL A 34 -7.53 5.10 -5.21
CA VAL A 34 -6.44 4.89 -6.17
C VAL A 34 -6.35 3.41 -6.54
N LYS A 35 -6.14 3.12 -7.83
CA LYS A 35 -5.81 1.79 -8.31
C LYS A 35 -4.31 1.69 -8.57
N ILE A 36 -3.66 0.71 -7.96
CA ILE A 36 -2.24 0.40 -8.15
C ILE A 36 -2.17 -1.04 -8.65
N SER A 37 -1.88 -1.23 -9.93
CA SER A 37 -1.88 -2.58 -10.49
C SER A 37 -0.83 -2.83 -11.54
N GLU A 38 -0.36 -4.07 -11.62
CA GLU A 38 0.55 -4.49 -12.68
C GLU A 38 1.85 -3.67 -12.68
N ASN A 39 2.36 -3.31 -11.50
CA ASN A 39 3.66 -2.65 -11.35
C ASN A 39 4.72 -3.62 -10.83
N ASP A 40 5.96 -3.40 -11.25
CA ASP A 40 7.14 -4.08 -10.74
C ASP A 40 7.86 -3.18 -9.72
N ILE A 41 7.81 -3.59 -8.44
CA ILE A 41 8.34 -2.82 -7.31
C ILE A 41 9.50 -3.62 -6.71
N ILE A 42 10.73 -3.23 -7.05
CA ILE A 42 11.92 -4.08 -6.90
C ILE A 42 13.04 -3.39 -6.10
N ASN A 43 13.68 -4.09 -5.16
CA ASN A 43 14.89 -3.63 -4.46
C ASN A 43 14.76 -2.23 -3.80
N ASN A 44 13.57 -1.87 -3.29
CA ASN A 44 13.37 -0.63 -2.55
C ASN A 44 13.51 -0.89 -1.04
N LYS A 45 13.81 0.16 -0.26
CA LYS A 45 13.74 0.08 1.21
C LYS A 45 12.33 -0.32 1.67
N LEU A 46 11.31 0.44 1.27
CA LEU A 46 9.90 0.06 1.40
C LEU A 46 9.27 0.05 0.01
N GLY A 47 8.61 -1.03 -0.39
CA GLY A 47 8.02 -1.17 -1.72
C GLY A 47 6.86 -0.18 -1.94
N LEU A 48 5.80 -0.31 -1.15
CA LEU A 48 4.63 0.56 -1.20
C LEU A 48 4.24 1.07 0.20
N TYR A 49 4.00 2.36 0.32
CA TYR A 49 3.46 2.97 1.53
C TYR A 49 2.16 3.70 1.24
N LEU A 50 1.10 3.36 1.98
CA LEU A 50 -0.19 4.07 1.94
C LEU A 50 -0.34 4.92 3.20
N GLN A 51 -0.01 6.20 3.10
CA GLN A 51 -0.14 7.17 4.21
C GLN A 51 -1.54 7.80 4.18
N ASP A 52 -2.31 7.61 5.24
CA ASP A 52 -3.70 8.07 5.41
C ASP A 52 -4.57 7.91 4.15
N SER A 53 -4.35 6.81 3.42
CA SER A 53 -4.93 6.58 2.10
C SER A 53 -5.95 5.45 2.16
N LYS A 54 -7.15 5.69 1.63
CA LYS A 54 -8.34 4.85 1.88
C LYS A 54 -9.00 4.37 0.59
N ARG A 55 -9.61 3.19 0.63
CA ARG A 55 -10.32 2.57 -0.52
C ARG A 55 -9.44 2.35 -1.73
N CYS A 56 -8.14 2.18 -1.54
CA CYS A 56 -7.21 1.88 -2.62
C CYS A 56 -7.30 0.40 -2.99
N PHE A 57 -7.10 0.10 -4.28
CA PHE A 57 -7.08 -1.26 -4.80
C PHE A 57 -5.69 -1.58 -5.33
N ILE A 58 -5.00 -2.47 -4.62
CA ILE A 58 -3.63 -2.88 -4.89
C ILE A 58 -3.67 -4.31 -5.39
N SER A 59 -3.49 -4.49 -6.69
CA SER A 59 -3.69 -5.80 -7.29
C SER A 59 -2.68 -6.13 -8.36
N LYS A 60 -2.26 -7.39 -8.42
CA LYS A 60 -1.37 -7.87 -9.47
C LYS A 60 -0.02 -7.12 -9.59
N ASN A 61 0.51 -6.60 -8.50
CA ASN A 61 1.85 -6.01 -8.49
C ASN A 61 2.89 -7.07 -8.09
N ASN A 62 4.13 -6.88 -8.52
CA ASN A 62 5.27 -7.69 -8.16
C ASN A 62 6.12 -6.96 -7.11
N PHE A 63 6.05 -7.41 -5.85
CA PHE A 63 6.92 -6.94 -4.78
C PHE A 63 8.12 -7.88 -4.66
N ILE A 64 9.28 -7.44 -5.17
CA ILE A 64 10.46 -8.31 -5.28
C ILE A 64 11.64 -7.68 -4.53
N ASN A 65 12.18 -8.41 -3.57
CA ASN A 65 13.43 -8.08 -2.85
C ASN A 65 13.46 -6.67 -2.24
N ASN A 66 12.30 -6.09 -1.92
CA ASN A 66 12.24 -4.90 -1.09
C ASN A 66 12.57 -5.29 0.36
N GLN A 67 13.22 -4.41 1.13
CA GLN A 67 13.50 -4.71 2.54
C GLN A 67 12.18 -4.91 3.29
N GLU A 68 11.23 -4.00 3.10
CA GLU A 68 9.83 -4.16 3.44
C GLU A 68 8.97 -4.06 2.19
N HIS A 69 8.00 -4.96 2.02
CA HIS A 69 7.21 -4.99 0.79
C HIS A 69 6.11 -3.93 0.77
N ALA A 70 5.32 -3.82 1.83
CA ALA A 70 4.22 -2.86 1.90
C ALA A 70 3.84 -2.54 3.35
N GLU A 71 3.47 -1.29 3.58
CA GLU A 71 2.96 -0.76 4.85
C GLU A 71 1.83 0.25 4.59
N PHE A 72 1.00 0.49 5.61
CA PHE A 72 -0.02 1.54 5.56
C PHE A 72 -0.21 2.20 6.92
N ASP A 73 -0.75 3.40 6.93
CA ASP A 73 -1.29 4.01 8.14
C ASP A 73 -2.62 4.72 7.90
N TYR A 74 -3.28 5.04 9.02
CA TYR A 74 -4.49 5.84 9.03
C TYR A 74 -4.43 6.88 10.13
N ILE A 75 -4.96 8.06 9.84
CA ILE A 75 -5.14 9.11 10.85
C ILE A 75 -6.63 9.23 11.17
N VAL A 76 -6.94 9.20 12.46
CA VAL A 76 -8.29 9.34 13.00
C VAL A 76 -8.32 10.49 14.00
N ALA A 77 -8.93 11.61 13.62
CA ALA A 77 -9.17 12.75 14.50
C ALA A 77 -10.66 12.82 14.88
N ILE A 78 -10.97 12.83 16.17
CA ILE A 78 -12.36 12.84 16.68
C ILE A 78 -13.03 14.23 16.60
N SER A 79 -12.29 15.27 16.20
CA SER A 79 -12.81 16.63 16.03
C SER A 79 -13.73 16.81 14.82
N VAL A 80 -13.78 15.84 13.90
CA VAL A 80 -14.63 15.89 12.70
C VAL A 80 -15.73 14.83 12.79
N ALA A 81 -16.97 15.32 12.76
CA ALA A 81 -18.22 14.58 12.87
C ALA A 81 -18.20 13.16 12.24
N GLY A 82 -18.59 12.17 13.06
CA GLY A 82 -19.06 10.86 12.62
C GLY A 82 -17.95 9.85 12.29
N ILE A 83 -17.82 8.83 13.15
CA ILE A 83 -16.91 7.69 12.98
C ILE A 83 -17.43 6.79 11.84
N TYR A 84 -17.24 7.19 10.59
CA TYR A 84 -17.53 6.37 9.40
C TYR A 84 -16.33 6.31 8.45
N GLN A 85 -15.11 6.23 8.99
CA GLN A 85 -13.92 6.02 8.17
C GLN A 85 -13.69 4.53 7.95
N THR A 86 -14.03 4.06 6.75
CA THR A 86 -13.73 2.69 6.33
C THR A 86 -12.22 2.58 6.07
N PHE A 87 -11.49 1.93 6.97
CA PHE A 87 -10.06 1.61 6.86
C PHE A 87 -9.80 0.45 5.88
N THR A 88 -10.37 0.53 4.70
CA THR A 88 -10.37 -0.59 3.75
C THR A 88 -9.52 -0.23 2.55
N ASN A 89 -8.30 -0.75 2.51
CA ASN A 89 -7.59 -0.97 1.25
C ASN A 89 -7.75 -2.46 0.89
N LEU A 90 -7.79 -2.76 -0.40
CA LEU A 90 -7.96 -4.12 -0.89
C LEU A 90 -6.67 -4.57 -1.58
N TRP A 91 -6.10 -5.67 -1.08
CA TRP A 91 -4.93 -6.32 -1.62
C TRP A 91 -5.38 -7.62 -2.28
N LEU A 92 -5.05 -7.81 -3.55
CA LEU A 92 -5.50 -8.98 -4.29
C LEU A 92 -4.49 -9.44 -5.34
N ARG A 93 -4.04 -10.69 -5.24
CA ARG A 93 -3.22 -11.34 -6.28
C ARG A 93 -1.92 -10.59 -6.55
N ASN A 94 -1.32 -9.96 -5.55
CA ASN A 94 0.04 -9.45 -5.67
C ASN A 94 1.04 -10.61 -5.48
N TYR A 95 2.18 -10.53 -6.13
CA TYR A 95 3.31 -11.43 -5.90
C TYR A 95 4.24 -10.83 -4.84
N TRP A 96 4.70 -11.64 -3.89
CA TRP A 96 5.59 -11.23 -2.80
C TRP A 96 6.78 -12.19 -2.73
N SER A 97 7.99 -11.71 -2.96
CA SER A 97 9.16 -12.58 -3.14
C SER A 97 9.64 -13.29 -1.86
N ASN A 98 9.10 -12.94 -0.67
CA ASN A 98 9.52 -13.51 0.62
C ASN A 98 8.44 -14.31 1.39
N ASN A 99 7.44 -14.87 0.69
CA ASN A 99 6.44 -15.86 1.15
C ASN A 99 5.94 -15.80 2.61
N SER A 100 4.65 -15.46 2.75
CA SER A 100 3.70 -16.15 3.66
C SER A 100 2.32 -16.12 2.99
N TYR A 101 1.61 -17.25 2.97
CA TYR A 101 0.22 -17.34 2.52
C TYR A 101 -0.68 -17.55 3.74
N PRO A 102 -1.71 -16.73 3.93
CA PRO A 102 -1.98 -15.41 3.32
C PRO A 102 -0.86 -14.39 3.58
N LYS A 103 -0.72 -13.37 2.73
CA LYS A 103 0.24 -12.28 3.01
C LYS A 103 -0.40 -11.31 4.01
N ILE A 104 0.27 -11.13 5.14
CA ILE A 104 -0.06 -10.10 6.12
C ILE A 104 0.63 -8.79 5.70
N ILE A 105 -0.13 -7.70 5.71
CA ILE A 105 0.36 -6.34 5.53
C ILE A 105 0.15 -5.63 6.86
N PHE A 106 1.23 -5.15 7.46
CA PHE A 106 1.19 -4.41 8.70
C PHE A 106 0.92 -2.93 8.45
N GLY A 107 0.22 -2.32 9.39
CA GLY A 107 0.00 -0.89 9.42
C GLY A 107 -0.33 -0.38 10.81
N GLU A 108 -0.66 0.89 10.88
CA GLU A 108 -0.91 1.58 12.14
C GLU A 108 -2.10 2.55 12.03
N VAL A 109 -2.90 2.64 13.08
CA VAL A 109 -3.92 3.67 13.22
C VAL A 109 -3.44 4.66 14.27
N MET A 110 -3.22 5.91 13.85
CA MET A 110 -2.95 7.03 14.73
C MET A 110 -4.27 7.70 15.12
N TRP A 111 -4.60 7.60 16.41
CA TRP A 111 -5.74 8.26 17.02
C TRP A 111 -5.33 9.59 17.62
N CYS A 112 -5.96 10.66 17.15
CA CYS A 112 -5.80 12.01 17.66
C CYS A 112 -7.06 12.38 18.46
N PHE A 113 -6.96 12.27 19.79
CA PHE A 113 -7.97 12.75 20.73
C PHE A 113 -7.55 14.12 21.25
N PHE A 114 -8.47 14.90 21.84
CA PHE A 114 -8.24 16.25 22.38
C PHE A 114 -6.90 16.42 23.15
N GLY A 115 -5.82 16.73 22.44
CA GLY A 115 -4.46 16.88 22.99
C GLY A 115 -3.67 15.57 23.23
N THR A 116 -4.20 14.39 22.90
CA THR A 116 -3.48 13.11 23.07
C THR A 116 -3.41 12.29 21.78
N ILE A 117 -2.30 11.57 21.61
CA ILE A 117 -2.05 10.68 20.47
C ILE A 117 -1.91 9.25 20.98
N ALA A 118 -2.62 8.32 20.35
CA ALA A 118 -2.47 6.89 20.59
C ALA A 118 -2.26 6.15 19.26
N PHE A 119 -1.47 5.08 19.29
CA PHE A 119 -1.19 4.25 18.12
C PHE A 119 -1.74 2.85 18.33
N THR A 120 -2.44 2.33 17.32
CA THR A 120 -2.97 0.96 17.34
C THR A 120 -2.43 0.21 16.14
N PRO A 121 -1.69 -0.91 16.34
CA PRO A 121 -1.31 -1.78 15.24
C PRO A 121 -2.55 -2.25 14.47
N TRP A 122 -2.44 -2.30 13.15
CA TRP A 122 -3.50 -2.75 12.27
C TRP A 122 -2.93 -3.73 11.25
N ILE A 123 -3.78 -4.63 10.75
CA ILE A 123 -3.38 -5.62 9.77
C ILE A 123 -4.39 -5.66 8.63
N GLN A 124 -3.87 -5.88 7.43
CA GLN A 124 -4.64 -6.19 6.23
C GLN A 124 -4.04 -7.45 5.61
N PHE A 125 -4.81 -8.10 4.74
CA PHE A 125 -4.40 -9.35 4.11
C PHE A 125 -4.53 -9.26 2.60
N ASP A 126 -3.54 -9.78 1.88
CA ASP A 126 -3.75 -10.32 0.54
C ASP A 126 -4.08 -11.80 0.72
N TRP A 127 -5.37 -12.13 0.65
CA TRP A 127 -5.87 -13.50 0.86
C TRP A 127 -5.55 -14.44 -0.30
N MET A 128 -5.28 -13.91 -1.49
CA MET A 128 -4.99 -14.70 -2.68
C MET A 128 -3.74 -14.20 -3.39
N PRO A 129 -2.55 -14.19 -2.75
CA PRO A 129 -1.34 -13.73 -3.41
C PRO A 129 -0.99 -14.61 -4.63
N SER A 130 -0.32 -14.02 -5.61
CA SER A 130 0.18 -14.76 -6.77
C SER A 130 1.37 -15.64 -6.36
N LEU A 131 1.40 -16.88 -6.86
CA LEU A 131 2.47 -17.84 -6.59
C LEU A 131 3.76 -17.54 -7.37
N LYS A 132 3.65 -16.78 -8.46
CA LYS A 132 4.75 -16.47 -9.38
C LYS A 132 4.72 -14.97 -9.73
N PRO A 133 5.87 -14.39 -10.10
CA PRO A 133 5.91 -13.06 -10.67
C PRO A 133 4.94 -12.94 -11.85
N ILE A 134 4.24 -11.81 -11.88
CA ILE A 134 3.20 -11.50 -12.85
C ILE A 134 3.85 -10.85 -14.05
N LYS A 135 3.65 -11.42 -15.23
CA LYS A 135 4.19 -10.87 -16.47
C LYS A 135 3.11 -10.07 -17.19
N TRP A 136 2.88 -8.85 -16.71
CA TRP A 136 1.79 -8.02 -17.22
C TRP A 136 2.04 -7.51 -18.66
N TRP A 137 3.30 -7.42 -19.08
CA TRP A 137 3.72 -7.03 -20.43
C TRP A 137 3.48 -8.12 -21.50
N GLU A 138 3.15 -9.37 -21.12
CA GLU A 138 2.86 -10.43 -22.10
C GLU A 138 1.46 -10.30 -22.74
N ASN A 139 0.60 -9.40 -22.25
CA ASN A 139 -0.77 -9.20 -22.73
C ASN A 139 -0.98 -7.86 -23.46
N GLU A 140 0.09 -7.26 -23.98
CA GLU A 140 0.09 -6.04 -24.82
C GLU A 140 0.31 -6.40 -26.28
#